data_AF-A0AAQ1SPU1-F1
#
_entry.id   AF-A0AAQ1SPU1-F1
#
_cell.length_a   1.000
_cell.length_b   1.000
_cell.length_c   1.000
_cell.angle_alpha   90.00
_cell.angle_beta   90.00
_cell.angle_gamma   90.00
#
_symmetry.space_group_name_H-M   'P 1'
#
loop_
_entity.id
_entity.type
_entity.pdbx_description
1 polymer ?
#
loop_
_entity_poly.entity_id
_entity_poly.type
_entity_poly.pdbx_seq_one_letter_code
_entity_poly.pdbx_strand_id
1 'polypeptide(L)'
;MKLADWHIYQVLTKRPERMKKLFDSLLKEFSTLKHIWCSVNVEDKKNGLPRIKTLQKTNISTRFLSIEPLLEDLGKFNLKKIDWVIVGGESGLRSRSIEENWVLSIKEQCKKNRVPFFFKQWGWVRKHTTGITLLGKTFNEFPKIQKKDTPMRSKILDKLRLIEQIA
;
A
#
# COMPACT_ATOMS: atom_id res chain seq x y z
N MET A 1 -15.09 8.20 4.72
CA MET A 1 -14.15 7.86 3.62
C MET A 1 -14.68 8.27 2.25
N LYS A 2 -15.88 7.84 1.84
CA LYS A 2 -16.45 8.18 0.52
C LYS A 2 -16.49 9.70 0.24
N LEU A 3 -16.96 10.48 1.21
CA LEU A 3 -17.21 11.92 1.07
C LEU A 3 -15.99 12.80 1.32
N ALA A 4 -15.01 12.27 2.05
CA ALA A 4 -13.79 12.95 2.44
C ALA A 4 -12.68 12.66 1.43
N ASP A 5 -12.95 13.01 0.17
CA ASP A 5 -12.12 12.72 -1.00
C ASP A 5 -10.89 13.63 -1.12
N TRP A 6 -10.72 14.58 -0.21
CA TRP A 6 -9.49 15.34 0.00
C TRP A 6 -8.42 14.54 0.78
N HIS A 7 -8.76 13.38 1.33
CA HIS A 7 -7.81 12.44 1.95
C HIS A 7 -7.60 11.21 1.07
N ILE A 8 -6.37 10.69 1.09
CA ILE A 8 -6.06 9.37 0.57
C ILE A 8 -6.08 8.39 1.73
N TYR A 9 -6.88 7.33 1.59
CA TYR A 9 -6.98 6.27 2.58
C TYR A 9 -6.24 5.04 2.10
N GLN A 10 -5.26 4.58 2.88
CA GLN A 10 -4.57 3.31 2.64
C GLN A 10 -5.22 2.22 3.49
N VAL A 11 -5.78 1.20 2.83
CA VAL A 11 -6.46 0.06 3.45
C VAL A 11 -5.59 -1.18 3.27
N LEU A 12 -5.06 -1.72 4.36
CA LEU A 12 -4.15 -2.86 4.36
C LEU A 12 -4.80 -4.10 4.99
N THR A 13 -4.62 -5.27 4.38
CA THR A 13 -5.16 -6.52 4.94
C THR A 13 -4.28 -7.75 4.65
N LYS A 14 -4.31 -8.74 5.57
CA LYS A 14 -3.80 -10.10 5.31
C LYS A 14 -4.88 -11.06 4.80
N ARG A 15 -6.13 -10.59 4.67
CA ARG A 15 -7.31 -11.38 4.30
C ARG A 15 -7.91 -10.89 2.97
N PRO A 16 -7.21 -11.03 1.83
CA PRO A 16 -7.64 -10.45 0.57
C PRO A 16 -8.95 -11.03 0.03
N GLU A 17 -9.28 -12.29 0.34
CA GLU A 17 -10.55 -12.89 -0.08
C GLU A 17 -11.75 -12.20 0.58
N ARG A 18 -11.62 -11.82 1.86
CA ARG A 18 -12.64 -11.04 2.55
C ARG A 18 -12.78 -9.66 1.93
N MET A 19 -11.66 -8.99 1.64
CA MET A 19 -11.68 -7.70 0.94
C MET A 19 -12.37 -7.83 -0.42
N LYS A 20 -12.01 -8.85 -1.22
CA LYS A 20 -12.63 -9.10 -2.51
C LYS A 20 -14.15 -9.28 -2.39
N LYS A 21 -14.60 -10.15 -1.48
CA LYS A 21 -16.04 -10.36 -1.22
C LYS A 21 -16.76 -9.05 -0.86
N LEU A 22 -16.12 -8.18 -0.05
CA LEU A 22 -16.70 -6.89 0.30
C LEU A 22 -16.79 -5.96 -0.91
N PHE A 23 -15.75 -5.83 -1.72
CA PHE A 23 -15.76 -4.99 -2.94
C PHE A 23 -16.68 -5.53 -4.05
N ASP A 24 -16.95 -6.83 -4.06
CA ASP A 24 -17.93 -7.42 -4.98
C ASP A 24 -19.37 -7.21 -4.50
N SER A 25 -19.58 -6.79 -3.25
CA SER A 25 -20.90 -6.60 -2.62
C SER A 25 -21.03 -5.23 -1.94
N LEU A 26 -20.90 -5.17 -0.62
CA LEU A 26 -21.19 -4.00 0.21
C LEU A 26 -20.35 -2.76 -0.12
N LEU A 27 -19.11 -2.95 -0.59
CA LEU A 27 -18.17 -1.89 -0.92
C LEU A 27 -18.04 -1.65 -2.42
N LYS A 28 -18.98 -2.16 -3.24
CA LYS A 28 -18.93 -2.02 -4.69
C LYS A 28 -18.81 -0.57 -5.14
N GLU A 29 -19.51 0.36 -4.50
CA GLU A 29 -19.41 1.78 -4.82
C GLU A 29 -18.05 2.43 -4.48
N PHE A 30 -17.24 1.80 -3.61
CA PHE A 30 -15.90 2.27 -3.29
C PHE A 30 -14.87 1.84 -4.34
N SER A 31 -15.20 0.87 -5.20
CA SER A 31 -14.27 0.29 -6.19
C SER A 31 -13.68 1.31 -7.16
N THR A 32 -14.43 2.38 -7.47
CA THR A 32 -14.04 3.40 -8.45
C THR A 32 -13.41 4.64 -7.82
N LEU A 33 -13.43 4.75 -6.48
CA LEU A 33 -12.90 5.90 -5.75
C LEU A 33 -11.37 5.88 -5.78
N LYS A 34 -10.75 6.85 -6.47
CA LYS A 34 -9.30 6.92 -6.67
C LYS A 34 -8.51 7.28 -5.40
N HIS A 35 -9.18 7.80 -4.38
CA HIS A 35 -8.58 8.15 -3.09
C HIS A 35 -8.66 7.01 -2.05
N ILE A 36 -9.17 5.84 -2.44
CA ILE A 36 -9.17 4.62 -1.62
C ILE A 36 -8.16 3.64 -2.22
N TRP A 37 -7.02 3.48 -1.54
CA TRP A 37 -5.93 2.60 -1.98
C TRP A 37 -5.95 1.33 -1.16
N CYS A 38 -5.98 0.17 -1.82
CA CYS A 38 -6.05 -1.10 -1.13
C CYS A 38 -4.79 -1.93 -1.32
N SER A 39 -4.43 -2.70 -0.30
CA SER A 39 -3.19 -3.45 -0.26
C SER A 39 -3.28 -4.73 0.52
N VAL A 40 -2.30 -5.59 0.25
CA VAL A 40 -2.04 -6.81 0.99
C VAL A 40 -0.64 -6.77 1.57
N ASN A 41 -0.47 -7.36 2.75
CA ASN A 41 0.88 -7.66 3.24
C ASN A 41 1.48 -8.80 2.43
N VAL A 42 2.75 -8.66 2.06
CA VAL A 42 3.51 -9.68 1.30
C VAL A 42 4.82 -9.96 2.04
N GLU A 43 4.75 -10.60 3.20
CA GLU A 43 5.91 -10.78 4.07
C GLU A 43 6.87 -11.87 3.58
N ASP A 44 6.33 -12.91 2.93
CA ASP A 44 7.00 -14.15 2.55
C ASP A 44 6.43 -14.77 1.25
N LYS A 45 7.09 -15.80 0.72
CA LYS A 45 6.62 -16.57 -0.45
C LYS A 45 5.39 -17.40 -0.16
N LYS A 46 5.33 -18.05 1.00
CA LYS A 46 4.32 -19.07 1.32
C LYS A 46 2.92 -18.47 1.47
N ASN A 47 2.81 -17.36 2.18
CA ASN A 47 1.58 -16.71 2.58
C ASN A 47 1.40 -15.35 1.89
N GLY A 48 2.48 -14.59 1.71
CA GLY A 48 2.45 -13.24 1.15
C GLY A 48 2.17 -13.23 -0.36
N LEU A 49 3.03 -13.86 -1.15
CA LEU A 49 2.91 -13.86 -2.63
C LEU A 49 1.54 -14.32 -3.16
N PRO A 50 0.90 -15.37 -2.59
CA PRO A 50 -0.44 -15.78 -3.04
C PRO A 50 -1.49 -14.66 -2.96
N ARG A 51 -1.36 -13.72 -2.00
CA ARG A 51 -2.32 -12.61 -1.81
C ARG A 51 -2.31 -11.61 -2.95
N ILE A 52 -1.19 -11.48 -3.67
CA ILE A 52 -1.06 -10.59 -4.84
C ILE A 52 -2.09 -10.97 -5.90
N LYS A 53 -2.28 -12.27 -6.15
CA LYS A 53 -3.22 -12.77 -7.16
C LYS A 53 -4.66 -12.36 -6.83
N THR A 54 -5.06 -12.42 -5.56
CA THR A 54 -6.40 -12.01 -5.13
C THR A 54 -6.57 -10.49 -5.22
N LEU A 55 -5.58 -9.70 -4.82
CA LEU A 55 -5.60 -8.25 -4.97
C LEU A 55 -5.76 -7.84 -6.45
N GLN A 56 -5.01 -8.47 -7.37
CA GLN A 56 -5.10 -8.24 -8.82
C GLN A 56 -6.48 -8.56 -9.41
N LYS A 57 -7.19 -9.52 -8.84
CA LYS A 57 -8.56 -9.91 -9.23
C LYS A 57 -9.65 -9.07 -8.57
N THR A 58 -9.30 -8.27 -7.56
CA THR A 58 -10.30 -7.46 -6.85
C THR A 58 -10.63 -6.21 -7.64
N ASN A 59 -11.92 -5.87 -7.72
CA ASN A 59 -12.41 -4.67 -8.39
C ASN A 59 -12.16 -3.43 -7.54
N ILE A 60 -10.96 -2.85 -7.65
CA ILE A 60 -10.50 -1.65 -6.93
C ILE A 60 -9.71 -0.76 -7.90
N SER A 61 -9.79 0.55 -7.70
CA SER A 61 -9.15 1.57 -8.53
C SER A 61 -7.61 1.56 -8.39
N THR A 62 -7.11 1.52 -7.16
CA THR A 62 -5.68 1.66 -6.84
C THR A 62 -5.22 0.52 -5.92
N ARG A 63 -4.19 -0.22 -6.35
CA ARG A 63 -3.64 -1.39 -5.67
C ARG A 63 -2.18 -1.14 -5.32
N PHE A 64 -1.80 -1.38 -4.07
CA PHE A 64 -0.39 -1.37 -3.69
C PHE A 64 0.00 -2.64 -2.94
N LEU A 65 1.31 -2.93 -2.87
CA LEU A 65 1.85 -4.00 -2.05
C LEU A 65 2.55 -3.40 -0.84
N SER A 66 2.22 -3.90 0.35
CA SER A 66 2.97 -3.63 1.57
C SER A 66 3.87 -4.83 1.84
N ILE A 67 5.10 -4.79 1.35
CA ILE A 67 6.11 -5.83 1.57
C ILE A 67 6.81 -5.52 2.89
N GLU A 68 5.99 -5.58 3.96
CA GLU A 68 6.38 -5.19 5.31
C GLU A 68 5.72 -6.10 6.36
N PRO A 69 6.55 -6.72 7.24
CA PRO A 69 8.00 -6.83 7.10
C PRO A 69 8.41 -7.71 5.92
N LEU A 70 9.49 -7.38 5.20
CA LEU A 70 10.12 -8.32 4.26
C LEU A 70 10.96 -9.33 5.04
N LEU A 71 10.59 -10.62 4.97
CA LEU A 71 11.17 -11.67 5.81
C LEU A 71 12.15 -12.60 5.09
N GLU A 72 12.13 -12.60 3.76
CA GLU A 72 12.96 -13.44 2.90
C GLU A 72 13.06 -12.84 1.50
N ASP A 73 14.01 -13.30 0.69
CA ASP A 73 13.99 -13.02 -0.75
C ASP A 73 12.72 -13.59 -1.37
N LEU A 74 11.83 -12.73 -1.89
CA LEU A 74 10.61 -13.14 -2.57
C LEU A 74 10.85 -13.70 -3.98
N GLY A 75 12.04 -13.51 -4.56
CA GLY A 75 12.32 -13.84 -5.94
C GLY A 75 11.49 -12.98 -6.92
N LYS A 76 11.17 -13.57 -8.08
CA LYS A 76 10.38 -12.87 -9.12
C LYS A 76 8.89 -13.04 -8.86
N PHE A 77 8.14 -11.95 -8.93
CA PHE A 77 6.68 -11.97 -8.86
C PHE A 77 6.04 -10.97 -9.82
N ASN A 78 4.75 -11.17 -10.09
CA ASN A 78 4.03 -10.42 -11.10
C ASN A 78 3.47 -9.10 -10.55
N LEU A 79 3.99 -7.97 -11.04
CA LEU A 79 3.55 -6.62 -10.69
C LEU A 79 2.42 -6.07 -11.59
N LYS A 80 1.86 -6.87 -12.50
CA LYS A 80 0.74 -6.43 -13.34
C LYS A 80 -0.43 -5.95 -12.48
N LYS A 81 -1.01 -4.79 -12.83
CA LYS A 81 -2.08 -4.11 -12.07
C LYS A 81 -1.69 -3.67 -10.65
N ILE A 82 -0.39 -3.54 -10.35
CA ILE A 82 0.07 -2.95 -9.09
C ILE A 82 0.53 -1.53 -9.37
N ASP A 83 0.02 -0.58 -8.59
CA ASP A 83 0.24 0.85 -8.78
C ASP A 83 1.36 1.39 -7.88
N TRP A 84 1.74 0.66 -6.84
CA TRP A 84 2.77 1.07 -5.89
C TRP A 84 3.30 -0.11 -5.07
N VAL A 85 4.57 -0.06 -4.66
CA VAL A 85 5.19 -1.05 -3.79
C VAL A 85 5.92 -0.34 -2.66
N ILE A 86 5.63 -0.77 -1.43
CA ILE A 86 6.31 -0.35 -0.21
C ILE A 86 7.14 -1.53 0.30
N VAL A 87 8.40 -1.30 0.65
CA VAL A 87 9.29 -2.29 1.25
C VAL A 87 9.88 -1.78 2.55
N GLY A 88 9.94 -2.63 3.56
CA GLY A 88 10.54 -2.30 4.84
C GLY A 88 10.70 -3.51 5.76
N GLY A 89 11.62 -3.37 6.72
CA GLY A 89 11.85 -4.36 7.77
C GLY A 89 10.92 -4.22 8.97
N GLU A 90 11.09 -5.13 9.94
CA GLU A 90 10.35 -5.08 11.21
C GLU A 90 10.74 -3.88 12.08
N SER A 91 9.83 -3.50 12.98
CA SER A 91 10.09 -2.48 13.99
C SER A 91 10.13 -3.07 15.40
N GLY A 92 11.11 -2.65 16.21
CA GLY A 92 11.15 -2.93 17.65
C GLY A 92 12.46 -3.58 18.09
N LEU A 93 12.61 -3.79 19.40
CA LEU A 93 13.82 -4.32 20.05
C LEU A 93 14.24 -5.72 19.57
N ARG A 94 13.33 -6.46 18.92
CA ARG A 94 13.56 -7.83 18.39
C ARG A 94 13.23 -7.94 16.90
N SER A 95 13.33 -6.82 16.19
CA SER A 95 13.10 -6.80 14.73
C SER A 95 14.15 -7.64 14.03
N ARG A 96 13.74 -8.52 13.11
CA ARG A 96 14.66 -9.30 12.27
C ARG A 96 15.42 -8.39 11.29
N SER A 97 16.61 -8.82 10.90
CA SER A 97 17.35 -8.18 9.80
C SER A 97 16.63 -8.42 8.48
N ILE A 98 16.85 -7.50 7.54
CA ILE A 98 16.41 -7.55 6.15
C ILE A 98 17.66 -7.36 5.31
N GLU A 99 17.87 -8.20 4.30
CA GLU A 99 19.06 -8.13 3.47
C GLU A 99 18.90 -7.09 2.34
N GLU A 100 19.96 -6.32 2.06
CA GLU A 100 19.94 -5.26 1.05
C GLU A 100 19.63 -5.81 -0.35
N ASN A 101 20.19 -6.97 -0.70
CA ASN A 101 19.96 -7.61 -2.00
C ASN A 101 18.49 -7.98 -2.23
N TRP A 102 17.71 -8.30 -1.19
CA TRP A 102 16.27 -8.58 -1.31
C TRP A 102 15.51 -7.31 -1.68
N VAL A 103 15.84 -6.19 -1.02
CA VAL A 103 15.25 -4.88 -1.32
C VAL A 103 15.60 -4.43 -2.73
N LEU A 104 16.87 -4.58 -3.14
CA LEU A 104 17.34 -4.23 -4.48
C LEU A 104 16.66 -5.08 -5.56
N SER A 105 16.47 -6.38 -5.32
CA SER A 105 15.72 -7.27 -6.22
C SER A 105 14.30 -6.76 -6.48
N ILE A 106 13.58 -6.36 -5.43
CA ILE A 106 12.22 -5.79 -5.55
C ILE A 106 12.25 -4.44 -6.28
N LYS A 107 13.18 -3.56 -5.93
CA LYS A 107 13.33 -2.25 -6.57
C LYS A 107 13.55 -2.38 -8.08
N GLU A 108 14.42 -3.30 -8.51
CA GLU A 108 14.67 -3.51 -9.94
C GLU A 108 13.47 -4.10 -10.67
N GLN A 109 12.66 -4.95 -10.01
CA GLN A 109 11.38 -5.41 -10.55
C GLN A 109 10.39 -4.24 -10.70
N CYS A 110 10.30 -3.35 -9.71
CA CYS A 110 9.45 -2.15 -9.77
C CYS A 110 9.89 -1.23 -10.92
N LYS A 111 11.19 -0.94 -11.04
CA LYS A 111 11.77 -0.15 -12.13
C LYS A 111 11.44 -0.73 -13.50
N LYS A 112 11.63 -2.04 -13.71
CA LYS A 112 11.32 -2.72 -14.98
C LYS A 112 9.84 -2.64 -15.35
N ASN A 113 8.95 -2.65 -14.36
CA ASN A 113 7.50 -2.57 -14.56
C ASN A 113 6.95 -1.13 -14.49
N ARG A 114 7.81 -0.12 -14.30
CA ARG A 114 7.43 1.29 -14.08
C ARG A 114 6.44 1.47 -12.92
N VAL A 115 6.61 0.67 -11.87
CA VAL A 115 5.83 0.77 -10.63
C VAL A 115 6.62 1.62 -9.64
N PRO A 116 6.02 2.69 -9.08
CA PRO A 116 6.64 3.49 -8.03
C PRO A 116 7.10 2.63 -6.85
N PHE A 117 8.30 2.93 -6.35
CA PHE A 117 8.93 2.20 -5.26
C PHE A 117 9.16 3.10 -4.04
N PHE A 118 8.71 2.64 -2.88
CA PHE A 118 8.92 3.28 -1.59
C PHE A 118 9.70 2.35 -0.66
N PHE A 119 10.86 2.78 -0.20
CA PHE A 119 11.61 2.11 0.86
C PHE A 119 11.38 2.83 2.18
N LYS A 120 10.76 2.13 3.13
CA LYS A 120 10.35 2.72 4.41
C LYS A 120 11.47 2.74 5.42
N GLN A 121 12.03 1.58 5.76
CA GLN A 121 13.09 1.45 6.77
C GLN A 121 13.73 0.06 6.75
N TRP A 122 14.94 -0.01 7.30
CA TRP A 122 15.58 -1.27 7.65
C TRP A 122 14.98 -1.90 8.92
N GLY A 123 15.14 -3.21 9.08
CA GLY A 123 14.93 -3.91 10.35
C GLY A 123 16.15 -3.77 11.29
N TRP A 124 16.13 -4.52 12.40
CA TRP A 124 17.17 -4.58 13.44
C TRP A 124 17.31 -3.34 14.37
N VAL A 125 18.12 -3.49 15.42
CA VAL A 125 18.27 -2.54 16.56
C VAL A 125 19.00 -1.25 16.17
N ARG A 126 19.86 -1.27 15.14
CA ARG A 126 20.65 -0.10 14.70
C ARG A 126 19.97 0.71 13.60
N LYS A 127 18.68 1.02 13.80
CA LYS A 127 17.89 1.87 12.88
C LYS A 127 18.52 3.25 12.65
N HIS A 128 19.28 3.74 13.62
CA HIS A 128 19.92 5.04 13.58
C HIS A 128 21.13 5.12 12.63
N THR A 129 21.74 3.98 12.26
CA THR A 129 22.89 3.97 11.33
C THR A 129 22.51 3.68 9.88
N THR A 130 21.37 3.02 9.60
CA THR A 130 20.92 2.69 8.23
C THR A 130 19.60 3.37 7.83
N GLY A 131 18.81 3.85 8.79
CA GLY A 131 17.70 4.79 8.60
C GLY A 131 16.67 4.38 7.53
N ILE A 132 16.37 5.34 6.66
CA ILE A 132 15.43 5.24 5.53
C ILE A 132 16.16 5.23 4.17
N THR A 133 17.49 5.10 4.20
CA THR A 133 18.34 5.20 3.01
C THR A 133 18.72 3.83 2.49
N LEU A 134 18.60 3.65 1.19
CA LEU A 134 19.07 2.50 0.42
C LEU A 134 20.12 3.03 -0.56
N LEU A 135 21.31 2.42 -0.65
CA LEU A 135 22.41 2.95 -1.48
C LEU A 135 22.70 4.45 -1.25
N GLY A 136 22.60 4.90 0.01
CA GLY A 136 22.81 6.30 0.39
C GLY A 136 21.73 7.28 -0.06
N LYS A 137 20.58 6.81 -0.58
CA LYS A 137 19.48 7.64 -1.08
C LYS A 137 18.14 7.24 -0.46
N THR A 138 17.22 8.19 -0.37
CA THR A 138 15.83 7.91 -0.02
C THR A 138 15.05 7.49 -1.28
N PHE A 139 14.14 6.52 -1.11
CA PHE A 139 13.21 6.11 -2.15
C PHE A 139 11.80 6.28 -1.60
N ASN A 140 11.11 7.34 -2.00
CA ASN A 140 9.83 7.76 -1.44
C ASN A 140 8.80 8.05 -2.53
N GLU A 141 8.84 7.28 -3.61
CA GLU A 141 7.94 7.47 -4.75
C GLU A 141 6.50 7.11 -4.38
N PHE A 142 5.54 7.76 -5.02
CA PHE A 142 4.10 7.53 -4.87
C PHE A 142 3.46 7.33 -6.26
N PRO A 143 2.32 6.64 -6.35
CA PRO A 143 1.52 6.66 -7.57
C PRO A 143 1.05 8.09 -7.87
N LYS A 144 0.67 8.36 -9.12
CA LYS A 144 0.17 9.70 -9.51
C LYS A 144 -1.07 10.06 -8.66
N ILE A 145 -0.91 11.05 -7.79
CA ILE A 145 -1.96 11.54 -6.90
C ILE A 145 -2.74 12.65 -7.61
N GLN A 146 -4.06 12.53 -7.66
CA GLN A 146 -4.93 13.68 -7.95
C GLN A 146 -5.12 14.46 -6.66
N LYS A 147 -4.37 15.56 -6.48
CA LYS A 147 -4.58 16.44 -5.32
C LYS A 147 -5.97 17.07 -5.39
N LYS A 148 -6.67 17.04 -4.26
CA LYS A 148 -7.90 17.79 -4.02
C LYS A 148 -7.66 18.73 -2.85
N ASP A 149 -8.17 19.95 -2.95
CA ASP A 149 -8.07 20.91 -1.87
C ASP A 149 -8.91 20.46 -0.67
N THR A 150 -8.39 20.74 0.53
CA THR A 150 -9.16 20.50 1.75
C THR A 150 -10.29 21.52 1.82
N PRO A 151 -11.56 21.09 1.89
CA PRO A 151 -12.68 22.03 1.94
C PRO A 151 -12.73 22.77 3.29
N MET A 152 -13.30 23.96 3.27
CA MET A 152 -13.61 24.68 4.51
C MET A 152 -14.56 23.89 5.40
N ARG A 153 -14.43 24.06 6.72
CA ARG A 153 -15.28 23.39 7.72
C ARG A 153 -16.79 23.59 7.45
N SER A 154 -17.21 24.77 7.03
CA SER A 154 -18.60 25.06 6.65
C SER A 154 -19.11 24.08 5.58
N LYS A 155 -18.35 23.93 4.49
CA LYS A 155 -18.67 22.99 3.40
C LYS A 155 -18.71 21.53 3.85
N ILE A 156 -17.88 21.16 4.83
CA ILE A 156 -17.91 19.81 5.43
C ILE A 156 -19.22 19.61 6.20
N LEU A 157 -19.61 20.58 7.04
CA LEU A 157 -20.83 20.53 7.83
C LEU A 157 -22.08 20.50 6.93
N ASP A 158 -22.09 21.28 5.84
CA ASP A 158 -23.19 21.27 4.88
C ASP A 158 -23.36 19.90 4.21
N LYS A 159 -22.25 19.25 3.82
CA LYS A 159 -22.27 17.88 3.30
C LYS A 159 -22.82 16.88 4.32
N LEU A 160 -22.41 16.98 5.59
CA LEU A 160 -22.85 16.06 6.65
C LEU A 160 -24.35 16.18 6.91
N ARG A 161 -24.88 17.40 7.00
CA ARG A 161 -26.32 17.65 7.17
C ARG A 161 -27.15 17.06 6.03
N LEU A 162 -26.68 17.18 4.79
CA LEU A 162 -27.38 16.61 3.64
C LEU A 162 -27.49 15.08 3.73
N ILE A 163 -26.52 14.40 4.35
CA ILE A 163 -26.53 12.94 4.47
C ILE A 163 -27.48 12.49 5.57
N GLU A 164 -27.51 13.19 6.70
CA GLU A 164 -28.45 12.92 7.80
C GLU A 164 -29.91 13.05 7.35
N GLN A 165 -30.19 13.80 6.29
CA GLN A 165 -31.53 13.95 5.70
C GLN A 165 -31.91 12.81 4.72
N ILE A 166 -30.93 12.02 4.26
CA ILE A 166 -31.11 10.96 3.25
C ILE A 166 -30.94 9.56 3.86
N ALA A 167 -30.43 9.47 5.10
CA ALA A 167 -30.23 8.23 5.85
C ALA A 167 -31.44 7.89 6.73
#